data_AF-A0A8E0WMF6-F1
#
_entry.id   AF-A0A8E0WMF6-F1
#
_cell.length_a   1.000
_cell.length_b   1.000
_cell.length_c   1.000
_cell.angle_alpha   90.00
_cell.angle_beta   90.00
_cell.angle_gamma   90.00
#
_symmetry.space_group_name_H-M   'P 1'
#
loop_
_entity.id
_entity.type
_entity.pdbx_description
1 polymer ?
#
loop_
_entity_poly.entity_id
_entity_poly.type
_entity_poly.pdbx_seq_one_letter_code
_entity_poly.pdbx_strand_id
1 'polypeptide(L)'
;MIAGLFNSNIVAPLIFEGNCNKAIFETYVKDILIKELRAGQVVVMDNINFHKNSKVKELIESVGASILLKLSKICCNFSETTLMS
;
A
#
# COMPACT_ATOMS: atom_id res chain seq x y z
N MET A 1 -12.87 -0.20 -0.05
CA MET A 1 -12.00 -0.79 0.97
C MET A 1 -10.59 -0.90 0.42
N ILE A 2 -9.57 -0.65 1.24
CA ILE A 2 -8.15 -0.94 0.97
C ILE A 2 -7.66 -1.85 2.10
N ALA A 3 -6.79 -2.79 1.80
CA ALA A 3 -6.09 -3.61 2.79
C ALA A 3 -4.76 -4.08 2.23
N GLY A 4 -3.87 -4.58 3.09
CA GLY A 4 -2.70 -5.36 2.70
C GLY A 4 -2.93 -6.86 2.85
N LEU A 5 -2.05 -7.65 2.23
CA LEU A 5 -2.04 -9.11 2.32
C LEU A 5 -0.63 -9.57 2.74
N PHE A 6 -0.52 -10.21 3.90
CA PHE A 6 0.73 -10.73 4.42
C PHE A 6 0.58 -12.18 4.85
N ASN A 7 1.40 -13.09 4.28
CA ASN A 7 1.34 -14.53 4.57
C ASN A 7 -0.09 -15.11 4.50
N SER A 8 -0.84 -14.75 3.45
CA SER A 8 -2.25 -15.11 3.26
C SER A 8 -3.24 -14.55 4.30
N ASN A 9 -2.80 -13.60 5.13
CA ASN A 9 -3.64 -12.89 6.10
C ASN A 9 -3.88 -11.45 5.64
N ILE A 10 -5.11 -10.97 5.82
CA ILE A 10 -5.45 -9.56 5.58
C ILE A 10 -4.87 -8.71 6.73
N VAL A 11 -4.16 -7.65 6.38
CA VAL A 11 -3.59 -6.68 7.33
C VAL A 11 -4.00 -5.26 6.95
N ALA A 12 -3.93 -4.32 7.90
CA ALA A 12 -4.26 -2.92 7.67
C ALA A 12 -5.60 -2.70 6.92
N PRO A 13 -6.75 -3.25 7.33
CA PRO A 13 -8.00 -2.99 6.62
C PRO A 13 -8.50 -1.55 6.87
N LEU A 14 -8.93 -0.87 5.80
CA LEU A 14 -9.60 0.43 5.85
C LEU A 14 -10.85 0.43 4.96
N ILE A 15 -11.98 0.76 5.59
CA ILE A 15 -13.25 1.07 4.91
C ILE A 15 -13.39 2.59 4.85
N PHE A 16 -13.75 3.09 3.68
CA PHE A 16 -13.99 4.52 3.43
C PHE A 16 -15.14 4.63 2.43
N GLU A 17 -15.81 5.78 2.45
CA GLU A 17 -16.91 6.08 1.55
C GLU A 17 -16.40 6.66 0.23
N GLY A 18 -17.03 6.27 -0.88
CA GLY A 18 -16.68 6.74 -2.22
C GLY A 18 -15.48 6.04 -2.85
N ASN A 19 -14.89 6.68 -3.86
CA ASN A 19 -13.78 6.13 -4.63
C ASN A 19 -12.43 6.39 -3.96
N CYS A 20 -11.53 5.41 -4.04
CA CYS A 20 -10.15 5.60 -3.60
C CYS A 20 -9.52 6.72 -4.42
N ASN A 21 -9.03 7.75 -3.76
CA ASN A 21 -8.28 8.83 -4.37
C ASN A 21 -6.89 8.94 -3.71
N LYS A 22 -6.05 9.81 -4.27
CA LYS A 22 -4.68 9.99 -3.81
C LYS A 22 -4.58 10.37 -2.33
N ALA A 23 -5.47 11.23 -1.83
CA ALA A 23 -5.47 11.66 -0.44
C ALA A 23 -5.86 10.52 0.51
N ILE A 24 -6.91 9.76 0.19
CA ILE A 24 -7.32 8.58 0.96
C ILE A 24 -6.18 7.57 1.03
N PHE A 25 -5.50 7.34 -0.09
CA PHE A 25 -4.38 6.40 -0.15
C PHE A 25 -3.15 6.89 0.65
N GLU A 26 -2.82 8.18 0.57
CA GLU A 26 -1.75 8.77 1.40
C GLU A 26 -2.03 8.62 2.90
N THR A 27 -3.27 8.94 3.33
CA THR A 27 -3.72 8.77 4.72
C THR A 27 -3.65 7.30 5.13
N TYR A 28 -4.12 6.39 4.27
CA TYR A 28 -4.04 4.96 4.51
C TYR A 28 -2.59 4.50 4.76
N VAL A 29 -1.65 4.92 3.91
CA VAL A 29 -0.25 4.54 4.07
C VAL A 29 0.30 5.09 5.39
N LYS A 30 0.13 6.40 5.61
CA LYS A 30 0.67 7.13 6.75
C LYS A 30 0.09 6.68 8.09
N ASP A 31 -1.20 6.43 8.18
CA ASP A 31 -1.86 6.26 9.48
C ASP A 31 -2.15 4.79 9.79
N ILE A 32 -2.12 3.91 8.79
CA ILE A 32 -2.52 2.50 8.93
C ILE A 32 -1.41 1.58 8.46
N LEU A 33 -1.02 1.63 7.18
CA LEU A 33 -0.08 0.66 6.61
C LEU A 33 1.28 0.67 7.31
N ILE A 34 1.87 1.85 7.57
CA ILE A 34 3.21 1.92 8.17
C ILE A 34 3.31 1.23 9.53
N LYS A 35 2.20 1.07 10.27
CA LYS A 35 2.18 0.40 11.58
C LYS A 35 2.36 -1.11 11.47
N GLU A 36 2.01 -1.68 10.31
CA GLU A 36 2.14 -3.10 10.01
C GLU A 36 3.49 -3.45 9.35
N LEU A 37 4.23 -2.44 8.88
CA LEU A 37 5.50 -2.62 8.19
C LEU A 37 6.68 -2.81 9.16
N ARG A 38 7.63 -3.63 8.73
CA ARG A 38 8.91 -3.87 9.39
C ARG A 38 10.04 -3.64 8.39
N ALA A 39 11.19 -3.24 8.93
CA ALA A 39 12.39 -3.09 8.14
C ALA A 39 12.73 -4.38 7.38
N GLY A 40 13.11 -4.24 6.11
CA GLY A 40 13.37 -5.35 5.18
C GLY A 40 12.15 -5.85 4.40
N GLN A 41 10.93 -5.50 4.80
CA GLN A 41 9.75 -5.91 4.04
C GLN A 41 9.59 -5.13 2.74
N VAL A 42 9.02 -5.78 1.72
CA VAL A 42 8.71 -5.16 0.43
C VAL A 42 7.21 -4.98 0.30
N VAL A 43 6.78 -3.73 0.09
CA VAL A 43 5.41 -3.34 -0.25
C VAL A 43 5.21 -3.45 -1.76
N VAL A 44 4.40 -4.42 -2.20
CA VAL A 44 3.99 -4.52 -3.60
C VAL A 44 2.73 -3.69 -3.84
N MET A 45 2.71 -2.86 -4.89
CA MET A 45 1.52 -2.06 -5.26
C MET A 45 1.30 -2.09 -6.77
N ASP A 46 0.05 -2.00 -7.22
CA ASP A 46 -0.26 -1.85 -8.65
C ASP A 46 0.17 -0.47 -9.16
N ASN A 47 0.74 -0.42 -10.37
CA ASN A 47 1.23 0.80 -11.03
C ASN A 47 0.08 1.59 -11.68
N ILE A 48 -0.95 1.93 -10.90
CA ILE A 48 -1.97 2.87 -11.32
C ILE A 48 -1.45 4.28 -10.99
N ASN A 49 -1.62 5.25 -11.90
CA ASN A 49 -0.98 6.59 -11.87
C ASN A 49 -1.12 7.40 -10.57
N PHE A 50 -1.93 6.96 -9.60
CA PHE A 50 -2.04 7.55 -8.27
C PHE A 50 -0.85 7.24 -7.34
N HIS A 51 -0.04 6.22 -7.64
CA HIS A 51 1.08 5.77 -6.81
C HIS A 51 2.41 6.51 -7.07
N LYS A 52 2.46 7.46 -8.02
CA LYS A 52 3.64 8.32 -8.25
C LYS A 52 3.74 9.47 -7.24
N ASN A 53 3.47 9.19 -5.98
CA ASN A 53 3.66 10.17 -4.93
C ASN A 53 4.95 9.89 -4.18
N SER A 54 5.91 10.81 -4.30
CA SER A 54 7.17 10.76 -3.54
C SER A 54 6.92 10.56 -2.03
N LYS A 55 5.83 11.13 -1.49
CA LYS A 55 5.47 10.99 -0.07
C LYS A 55 5.16 9.55 0.36
N VAL A 56 4.45 8.77 -0.46
CA VAL A 56 4.14 7.38 -0.14
C VAL A 56 5.43 6.56 -0.06
N LYS A 57 6.35 6.83 -0.99
CA LYS A 57 7.67 6.22 -1.01
C LYS A 57 8.47 6.58 0.24
N GLU A 58 8.57 7.86 0.56
CA GLU A 58 9.26 8.34 1.75
C GLU A 58 8.70 7.73 3.05
N LEU A 59 7.37 7.62 3.17
CA LEU A 59 6.74 7.00 4.34
C LEU A 59 7.11 5.53 4.50
N ILE A 60 7.10 4.75 3.41
CA ILE A 60 7.44 3.32 3.45
C ILE A 60 8.94 3.12 3.70
N GLU A 61 9.79 3.94 3.07
CA GLU A 61 11.23 3.88 3.28
C GLU A 61 11.63 4.35 4.70
N SER A 62 10.84 5.23 5.33
CA SER A 62 11.10 5.70 6.70
C SER A 62 11.07 4.61 7.77
N VAL A 63 10.38 3.49 7.49
CA VAL A 63 10.34 2.31 8.36
C VAL A 63 11.31 1.20 7.92
N GLY A 64 12.19 1.49 6.95
CA GLY A 64 13.15 0.54 6.41
C GLY A 64 12.55 -0.49 5.46
N ALA A 65 11.33 -0.27 4.96
CA ALA A 65 10.69 -1.10 3.95
C ALA A 65 10.95 -0.54 2.54
N SER A 66 10.72 -1.36 1.51
CA SER A 66 10.92 -0.98 0.11
C SER A 66 9.63 -1.11 -0.71
N ILE A 67 9.55 -0.43 -1.85
CA ILE A 67 8.38 -0.50 -2.74
C ILE A 67 8.72 -1.22 -4.04
N LEU A 68 7.83 -2.12 -4.46
CA LEU A 68 7.84 -2.74 -5.79
C LEU A 68 6.53 -2.45 -6.52
N LEU A 69 6.60 -1.82 -7.69
CA LEU A 69 5.43 -1.50 -8.50
C LEU A 69 5.18 -2.63 -9.53
N LYS A 70 4.01 -3.28 -9.46
CA LYS A 70 3.54 -4.23 -10.48
C LYS A 70 2.94 -3.48 -11.67
N LEU A 71 3.32 -3.85 -12.89
CA LEU A 71 2.86 -3.22 -14.13
C LEU A 71 1.50 -3.74 -14.64
N SER A 72 0.71 -4.42 -13.81
CA SER A 72 -0.59 -4.99 -14.19
C SER A 72 -1.66 -3.91 -14.38
N LYS A 73 -2.13 -3.72 -15.62
CA LYS A 73 -3.35 -2.97 -15.93
C LYS A 73 -4.59 -3.77 -15.47
N ILE A 74 -5.00 -3.67 -14.20
CA ILE A 74 -6.37 -4.00 -13.77
C ILE A 74 -6.76 -3.08 -12.61
N CYS A 75 -7.93 -2.44 -12.77
CA CYS A 75 -8.48 -1.47 -11.84
C CYS A 75 -8.98 -2.11 -10.54
N CYS A 76 -8.54 -1.56 -9.42
CA CYS A 76 -9.32 -1.26 -8.21
C CYS A 76 -10.13 -2.36 -7.49
N ASN A 77 -9.92 -3.66 -7.74
CA ASN A 77 -10.49 -4.71 -6.89
C ASN A 77 -9.39 -5.61 -6.36
N PHE A 78 -9.23 -5.57 -5.03
CA PHE A 78 -8.16 -6.20 -4.25
C PHE A 78 -6.76 -5.61 -4.48
N SER A 79 -6.42 -4.58 -3.70
CA SER A 79 -5.02 -4.19 -3.53
C SER A 79 -4.31 -5.28 -2.73
N GLU A 80 -3.82 -6.33 -3.37
CA GLU A 80 -2.85 -7.24 -2.75
C GLU A 80 -1.54 -6.46 -2.55
N THR A 81 -1.46 -5.70 -1.46
CA THR A 81 -0.16 -5.30 -0.94
C THR A 81 0.49 -6.51 -0.32
N THR A 82 1.17 -7.30 -1.16
CA THR A 82 1.97 -8.43 -0.72
C THR A 82 3.17 -7.89 0.03
N LEU A 83 3.26 -8.21 1.31
CA LEU A 83 4.49 -8.02 2.08
C LEU A 83 5.36 -9.27 1.92
N MET A 84 6.47 -9.15 1.20
CA MET A 84 7.48 -10.22 1.11
C MET A 84 8.61 -9.96 2.13
N SER A 85 9.04 -11.03 2.80
CA SER A 85 10.19 -11.09 3.70
C SER A 85 11.50 -11.17 2.95
#